data_AF-A0A924RFU5-F1
#
_entry.id   AF-A0A924RFU5-F1
#
_cell.length_a   1.000
_cell.length_b   1.000
_cell.length_c   1.000
_cell.angle_alpha   90.00
_cell.angle_beta   90.00
_cell.angle_gamma   90.00
#
_symmetry.space_group_name_H-M   'P 1'
#
loop_
_entity.id
_entity.type
_entity.pdbx_description
1 polymer ?
#
loop_
_entity_poly.entity_id
_entity_poly.type
_entity_poly.pdbx_seq_one_letter_code
_entity_poly.pdbx_strand_id
1 'polypeptide(L)'
;MSFERAVWLTLAALTLVRLAVAGSAPLSADEAYYWVWSRALAPGYLDHPPMVALWIWAGTALAGDGALGVRLLGPLSALLGAWLLVQAGQDMFGDRRRGLVAALLLNATLLLGIGTVTMTPDTPLIFFWTL
;
A
#
# COMPACT_ATOMS: atom_id res chain seq x y z
N MET A 1 1.68 20.95 19.10
CA MET A 1 1.67 20.34 17.74
C MET A 1 0.24 20.36 17.21
N SER A 2 -0.01 20.78 15.97
CA SER A 2 -1.38 20.78 15.42
C SER A 2 -1.86 19.34 15.18
N PHE A 3 -3.19 19.12 15.22
CA PHE A 3 -3.81 17.82 14.97
C PHE A 3 -3.34 17.21 13.63
N GLU A 4 -3.39 18.00 12.55
CA GLU A 4 -2.95 17.55 11.23
C GLU A 4 -1.48 17.12 11.21
N ARG A 5 -0.58 17.87 11.87
CA ARG A 5 0.85 17.48 11.93
C ARG A 5 1.02 16.17 12.68
N ALA A 6 0.26 15.96 13.75
CA ALA A 6 0.28 14.71 14.50
C ALA A 6 -0.15 13.52 13.61
N VAL A 7 -1.25 13.67 12.85
CA VAL A 7 -1.74 12.63 11.93
C VAL A 7 -0.69 12.26 10.89
N TRP A 8 -0.08 13.24 10.22
CA TRP A 8 0.94 12.97 9.21
C TRP A 8 2.19 12.29 9.78
N LEU A 9 2.63 12.70 10.97
CA LEU A 9 3.74 12.04 11.66
C LEU A 9 3.40 10.60 12.04
N THR A 10 2.18 10.33 12.51
CA THR A 10 1.72 8.97 12.81
C THR A 10 1.68 8.10 11.55
N LEU A 11 1.14 8.61 10.43
CA LEU A 11 1.09 7.88 9.16
C LEU A 11 2.49 7.62 8.59
N ALA A 12 3.39 8.60 8.69
CA ALA A 12 4.78 8.44 8.27
C ALA A 12 5.50 7.39 9.13
N ALA A 13 5.37 7.45 10.46
CA ALA A 13 5.95 6.46 11.37
C ALA A 13 5.40 5.05 11.09
N LEU A 14 4.09 4.92 10.89
CA LEU A 14 3.46 3.64 10.56
C LEU A 14 3.95 3.09 9.22
N THR A 15 4.15 3.95 8.22
CA THR A 15 4.70 3.57 6.92
C THR A 15 6.12 3.03 7.07
N LEU A 16 6.97 3.68 7.87
CA LEU A 16 8.32 3.21 8.15
C LEU A 16 8.33 1.84 8.84
N VAL A 17 7.43 1.63 9.82
CA VAL A 17 7.26 0.32 10.47
C VAL A 17 6.86 -0.75 9.45
N ARG A 18 5.87 -0.46 8.60
CA ARG A 18 5.43 -1.37 7.54
C ARG A 18 6.55 -1.71 6.55
N LEU A 19 7.36 -0.74 6.16
CA LEU A 19 8.53 -0.97 5.28
C LEU A 19 9.57 -1.89 5.95
N ALA A 20 9.85 -1.68 7.24
CA ALA A 20 10.75 -2.55 7.99
C ALA A 20 10.22 -4.00 8.08
N VAL A 21 8.92 -4.17 8.31
CA VAL A 21 8.27 -5.49 8.32
C VAL A 21 8.30 -6.14 6.93
N ALA A 22 7.94 -5.38 5.89
CA ALA A 22 7.91 -5.84 4.51
C ALA A 22 9.29 -6.36 4.03
N GLY A 23 10.37 -5.71 4.48
CA GLY A 23 11.74 -6.12 4.12
C GLY A 23 12.34 -7.25 4.98
N SER A 24 11.76 -7.58 6.13
CA SER A 24 12.36 -8.54 7.08
C SER A 24 11.75 -9.94 7.02
N ALA A 25 10.48 -10.06 6.63
CA ALA A 25 9.81 -11.36 6.51
C ALA A 25 10.18 -12.09 5.20
N PRO A 26 10.32 -13.43 5.20
CA PRO A 26 10.45 -14.18 3.95
C PRO A 26 9.17 -14.04 3.10
N LEU A 27 9.30 -14.23 1.79
CA LEU A 27 8.14 -14.24 0.87
C LEU A 27 7.26 -15.46 1.14
N SER A 28 5.95 -15.27 1.06
CA SER A 28 5.00 -16.38 1.00
C SER A 28 5.05 -17.05 -0.39
N ALA A 29 4.41 -18.22 -0.50
CA ALA A 29 4.28 -18.90 -1.80
C ALA A 29 3.52 -18.05 -2.83
N ASP A 30 2.45 -17.37 -2.40
CA ASP A 30 1.66 -16.49 -3.26
C ASP A 30 2.48 -15.30 -3.76
N GLU A 31 3.28 -14.68 -2.90
CA GLU A 31 4.15 -13.56 -3.29
C GLU A 31 5.23 -13.99 -4.26
N ALA A 32 5.81 -15.18 -4.06
CA ALA A 32 6.78 -15.75 -4.99
C ALA A 32 6.13 -16.05 -6.36
N TYR A 33 4.88 -16.54 -6.36
CA TYR A 33 4.11 -16.77 -7.58
C TYR A 33 3.87 -15.46 -8.35
N TYR A 34 3.39 -14.40 -7.69
CA TYR A 34 3.19 -13.10 -8.33
C TYR A 34 4.51 -12.40 -8.71
N TRP A 35 5.60 -12.70 -8.01
CA TRP A 35 6.92 -12.23 -8.42
C TRP A 35 7.36 -12.83 -9.76
N VAL A 36 7.06 -14.11 -10.04
CA VAL A 36 7.31 -14.69 -11.37
C VAL A 36 6.53 -13.94 -12.46
N TRP A 37 5.29 -13.52 -12.18
CA TRP A 37 4.51 -12.72 -13.13
C TRP A 37 5.15 -11.37 -13.43
N SER A 38 5.70 -10.71 -12.41
CA SER A 38 6.41 -9.42 -12.56
C SER A 38 7.61 -9.50 -13.51
N ARG A 39 8.18 -10.70 -13.70
CA ARG A 39 9.29 -10.95 -14.64
C ARG A 39 8.86 -10.93 -16.10
N ALA A 40 7.57 -11.15 -16.38
CA ALA A 40 6.99 -11.18 -17.71
C ALA A 40 5.61 -10.48 -17.66
N LEU A 41 5.64 -9.14 -17.68
CA LEU A 41 4.42 -8.33 -17.64
C LEU A 41 3.50 -8.66 -18.83
N ALA A 42 2.26 -8.99 -18.53
CA ALA A 42 1.20 -9.27 -19.48
C ALA A 42 -0.05 -8.43 -19.14
N PRO A 43 -0.99 -8.21 -20.09
CA PRO A 43 -2.25 -7.51 -19.82
C PRO A 43 -3.18 -8.24 -18.83
N GLY A 44 -2.92 -9.51 -18.53
CA GLY A 44 -3.65 -10.33 -17.58
C GLY A 44 -2.98 -11.71 -17.43
N TYR A 45 -3.27 -12.38 -16.33
CA TYR A 45 -2.75 -13.71 -16.02
C TYR A 45 -3.91 -14.69 -15.78
N LEU A 46 -3.59 -15.96 -15.53
CA LEU A 46 -4.58 -17.03 -15.46
C LEU A 46 -5.71 -16.74 -14.46
N ASP A 47 -5.35 -16.22 -13.28
CA ASP A 47 -6.27 -16.05 -12.15
C ASP A 47 -6.54 -14.58 -11.78
N HIS A 48 -5.73 -13.61 -12.21
CA HIS A 48 -5.89 -12.20 -11.81
C HIS A 48 -5.47 -11.17 -12.88
N PRO A 49 -5.98 -9.92 -12.78
CA PRO A 49 -5.50 -8.78 -13.55
C PRO A 49 -4.02 -8.42 -13.24
N PRO A 50 -3.37 -7.57 -14.07
CA PRO A 50 -1.92 -7.43 -14.05
C PRO A 50 -1.36 -6.52 -12.95
N MET A 51 -2.22 -5.88 -12.16
CA MET A 51 -1.80 -4.83 -11.23
C MET A 51 -0.82 -5.33 -10.16
N VAL A 52 -0.98 -6.54 -9.65
CA VAL A 52 -0.03 -7.11 -8.66
C VAL A 52 1.36 -7.29 -9.27
N ALA A 53 1.43 -7.80 -10.50
CA ALA A 53 2.69 -8.00 -11.21
C ALA A 53 3.38 -6.67 -11.53
N LEU A 54 2.59 -5.65 -11.93
CA LEU A 54 3.10 -4.30 -12.16
C LEU A 54 3.61 -3.65 -10.86
N TRP A 55 2.89 -3.85 -9.74
CA TRP A 55 3.30 -3.34 -8.44
C TRP A 55 4.64 -3.94 -8.00
N ILE A 56 4.78 -5.25 -8.14
CA ILE A 56 6.02 -5.97 -7.83
C ILE A 56 7.14 -5.50 -8.76
N TRP A 57 6.91 -5.42 -10.06
CA TRP A 57 7.92 -5.01 -11.04
C TRP A 57 8.46 -3.60 -10.75
N ALA A 58 7.56 -2.66 -10.46
CA ALA A 58 7.97 -1.30 -10.11
C ALA A 58 8.70 -1.26 -8.77
N GLY A 59 8.26 -2.05 -7.78
CA GLY A 59 8.92 -2.16 -6.50
C GLY A 59 10.34 -2.75 -6.60
N THR A 60 10.53 -3.83 -7.36
CA THR A 60 11.84 -4.45 -7.56
C THR A 60 12.76 -3.60 -8.43
N ALA A 61 12.23 -2.83 -9.39
CA ALA A 61 13.01 -1.85 -10.13
C ALA A 61 13.58 -0.73 -9.23
N LEU A 62 12.88 -0.39 -8.14
CA LEU A 62 13.28 0.69 -7.22
C LEU A 62 14.15 0.20 -6.04
N ALA A 63 13.88 -0.99 -5.50
CA ALA A 63 14.52 -1.49 -4.28
C ALA A 63 15.19 -2.88 -4.42
N GLY A 64 15.31 -3.39 -5.66
CA GLY A 64 15.95 -4.66 -5.98
C GLY A 64 15.03 -5.88 -5.85
N ASP A 65 15.51 -7.05 -6.28
CA ASP A 65 14.73 -8.31 -6.31
C ASP A 65 14.49 -8.97 -4.93
N GLY A 66 14.74 -8.26 -3.83
CA GLY A 66 14.52 -8.75 -2.47
C GLY A 66 13.08 -8.60 -1.98
N ALA A 67 12.81 -9.10 -0.76
CA ALA A 67 11.48 -9.01 -0.13
C ALA A 67 10.94 -7.58 -0.04
N LEU A 68 11.82 -6.61 0.26
CA LEU A 68 11.44 -5.20 0.27
C LEU A 68 11.00 -4.71 -1.11
N GLY A 69 11.70 -5.07 -2.18
CA GLY A 69 11.31 -4.68 -3.54
C GLY A 69 9.96 -5.24 -3.93
N VAL A 70 9.70 -6.52 -3.64
CA VAL A 70 8.40 -7.16 -3.93
C VAL A 70 7.24 -6.45 -3.24
N ARG A 71 7.44 -5.98 -2.00
CA ARG A 71 6.37 -5.40 -1.17
C ARG A 71 6.39 -3.87 -1.12
N LEU A 72 7.38 -3.20 -1.72
CA LEU A 72 7.66 -1.78 -1.53
C LEU A 72 6.41 -0.90 -1.75
N LEU A 73 5.66 -1.19 -2.81
CA LEU A 73 4.52 -0.37 -3.17
C LEU A 73 3.31 -0.61 -2.26
N GLY A 74 3.24 -1.68 -1.47
CA GLY A 74 2.15 -1.92 -0.52
C GLY A 74 2.06 -0.83 0.56
N PRO A 75 3.10 -0.61 1.38
CA PRO A 75 3.08 0.43 2.42
C PRO A 75 2.93 1.84 1.83
N LEU A 76 3.56 2.10 0.68
CA LEU A 76 3.46 3.40 0.00
C LEU A 76 2.04 3.66 -0.53
N SER A 77 1.37 2.64 -1.04
CA SER A 77 -0.04 2.75 -1.47
C SER A 77 -0.95 3.09 -0.30
N ALA A 78 -0.70 2.55 0.89
CA ALA A 78 -1.46 2.88 2.10
C ALA A 78 -1.32 4.35 2.50
N LEU A 79 -0.11 4.91 2.39
CA LEU A 79 0.15 6.31 2.66
C LEU A 79 -0.52 7.21 1.62
N LEU A 80 -0.43 6.86 0.34
CA LEU A 80 -1.07 7.61 -0.74
C LEU A 80 -2.60 7.54 -0.64
N GLY A 81 -3.18 6.38 -0.36
CA GLY A 81 -4.62 6.21 -0.12
C GLY A 81 -5.11 7.00 1.11
N ALA A 82 -4.31 7.06 2.17
CA ALA A 82 -4.60 7.92 3.31
C ALA A 82 -4.64 9.41 2.91
N TRP A 83 -3.72 9.85 2.05
CA TRP A 83 -3.74 11.21 1.51
C TRP A 83 -4.95 11.49 0.63
N LEU A 84 -5.33 10.56 -0.25
CA LEU A 84 -6.54 10.68 -1.08
C LEU A 84 -7.80 10.81 -0.22
N LEU A 85 -7.92 10.04 0.87
CA LEU A 85 -9.03 10.20 1.82
C LEU A 85 -9.06 11.57 2.51
N VAL A 86 -7.90 12.15 2.81
CA VAL A 86 -7.83 13.51 3.37
C VAL A 86 -8.37 14.54 2.36
N GLN A 87 -8.03 14.39 1.08
CA GLN A 87 -8.54 15.23 0.00
C GLN A 87 -10.04 15.04 -0.20
N ALA A 88 -10.52 13.79 -0.27
CA ALA A 88 -11.94 13.47 -0.40
C ALA A 88 -12.78 14.06 0.74
N GLY A 89 -12.26 14.03 1.98
CA GLY A 89 -12.93 14.66 3.12
C GLY A 89 -13.11 16.18 2.96
N GLN A 90 -12.14 16.86 2.36
CA GLN A 90 -12.24 18.28 2.02
C GLN A 90 -13.23 18.50 0.87
N ASP A 91 -13.17 17.70 -0.18
CA ASP A 91 -13.96 17.90 -1.40
C ASP A 91 -15.44 17.58 -1.19
N MET A 92 -15.75 16.53 -0.41
CA MET A 92 -17.14 16.09 -0.18
C MET A 92 -17.83 16.84 0.95
N PHE A 93 -17.09 17.27 1.98
CA PHE A 93 -17.67 17.81 3.21
C PHE A 93 -17.19 19.22 3.58
N GLY A 94 -16.25 19.79 2.82
CA GLY A 94 -15.63 21.08 3.14
C GLY A 94 -14.76 21.07 4.40
N ASP A 95 -14.48 19.89 4.97
CA ASP A 95 -13.80 19.73 6.26
C ASP A 95 -12.71 18.67 6.19
N ARG A 96 -11.47 19.13 5.97
CA ARG A 96 -10.25 18.33 5.96
C ARG A 96 -10.09 17.47 7.22
N ARG A 97 -10.63 17.87 8.38
CA ARG A 97 -10.53 17.09 9.62
C ARG A 97 -11.24 15.75 9.49
N ARG A 98 -12.36 15.68 8.76
CA ARG A 98 -13.09 14.43 8.51
C ARG A 98 -12.25 13.46 7.68
N GLY A 99 -11.56 13.98 6.67
CA GLY A 99 -10.61 13.20 5.88
C GLY A 99 -9.42 12.69 6.69
N LEU A 100 -8.86 13.52 7.59
CA LEU A 100 -7.80 13.10 8.52
C LEU A 100 -8.27 11.98 9.47
N VAL A 101 -9.50 12.06 10.00
CA VAL A 101 -10.07 11.00 10.84
C VAL A 101 -10.32 9.73 10.02
N ALA A 102 -10.84 9.83 8.80
CA ALA A 102 -11.05 8.69 7.91
C ALA A 102 -9.72 7.98 7.59
N ALA A 103 -8.66 8.72 7.31
CA ALA A 103 -7.32 8.19 7.08
C ALA A 103 -6.77 7.41 8.30
N LEU A 104 -7.00 7.92 9.51
CA LEU A 104 -6.64 7.23 10.74
C LEU A 104 -7.45 5.95 10.93
N LEU A 105 -8.77 5.98 10.72
CA LEU A 105 -9.65 4.82 10.85
C LEU A 105 -9.30 3.72 9.84
N LEU A 106 -9.02 4.10 8.59
CA LEU A 106 -8.53 3.18 7.58
C LEU A 106 -7.24 2.48 8.06
N ASN A 107 -6.27 3.25 8.56
CA ASN A 107 -5.00 2.70 9.05
C ASN A 107 -5.10 1.93 10.38
N ALA A 108 -6.16 2.14 11.16
CA ALA A 108 -6.48 1.34 12.34
C ALA A 108 -7.10 -0.03 11.98
N THR A 109 -7.48 -0.25 10.72
CA THR A 109 -7.99 -1.54 10.26
C THR A 109 -6.85 -2.55 10.15
N LEU A 110 -6.88 -3.59 11.00
CA LEU A 110 -5.82 -4.60 11.05
C LEU A 110 -5.56 -5.29 9.70
N LEU A 111 -6.64 -5.57 8.96
CA LEU A 111 -6.55 -6.22 7.65
C LEU A 111 -5.76 -5.37 6.64
N LEU A 112 -5.91 -4.04 6.67
CA LEU A 112 -5.08 -3.15 5.86
C LEU A 112 -3.62 -3.20 6.31
N GLY A 113 -3.38 -3.23 7.62
CA GLY A 113 -2.05 -3.37 8.18
C GLY A 113 -1.31 -4.59 7.63
N ILE A 114 -1.97 -5.75 7.61
CA ILE A 114 -1.41 -7.01 7.08
C ILE A 114 -1.32 -6.95 5.55
N GLY A 115 -2.40 -6.56 4.86
CA GLY A 115 -2.47 -6.55 3.40
C GLY A 115 -1.50 -5.56 2.72
N THR A 116 -0.98 -4.57 3.47
CA THR A 116 0.01 -3.61 2.97
C THR A 116 1.45 -4.05 3.21
N VAL A 117 1.69 -5.07 4.04
CA VAL A 117 3.03 -5.68 4.23
C VAL A 117 3.17 -7.03 3.55
N THR A 118 2.11 -7.51 2.91
CA THR A 118 2.10 -8.63 1.97
C THR A 118 1.81 -8.11 0.56
N MET A 119 2.21 -8.83 -0.49
CA MET A 119 1.91 -8.47 -1.87
C MET A 119 1.01 -9.52 -2.54
N THR A 120 -0.28 -9.22 -2.58
CA THR A 120 -1.31 -10.01 -3.27
C THR A 120 -2.13 -9.09 -4.20
N PRO A 121 -3.02 -9.60 -5.05
CA PRO A 121 -3.93 -8.78 -5.86
C PRO A 121 -4.75 -7.77 -5.05
N ASP A 122 -4.98 -8.03 -3.76
CA ASP A 122 -5.72 -7.13 -2.88
C ASP A 122 -4.95 -5.83 -2.58
N THR A 123 -3.62 -5.87 -2.55
CA THR A 123 -2.78 -4.72 -2.22
C THR A 123 -2.98 -3.54 -3.18
N PRO A 124 -2.86 -3.71 -4.52
CA PRO A 124 -3.21 -2.65 -5.45
C PRO A 124 -4.73 -2.40 -5.49
N LEU A 125 -5.59 -3.42 -5.31
CA LEU A 125 -7.04 -3.23 -5.32
C LEU A 125 -7.50 -2.22 -4.27
N ILE A 126 -7.06 -2.39 -3.02
CA ILE A 126 -7.42 -1.51 -1.90
C ILE A 126 -6.97 -0.07 -2.18
N PHE A 127 -5.83 0.10 -2.83
CA PHE A 127 -5.37 1.43 -3.26
C PHE A 127 -6.33 2.07 -4.27
N PHE A 128 -6.68 1.35 -5.33
CA PHE A 128 -7.57 1.87 -6.37
C PHE A 128 -9.00 2.13 -5.90
N TRP A 129 -9.43 1.50 -4.80
CA TRP A 129 -10.70 1.84 -4.13
C TRP A 129 -10.70 3.22 -3.45
N THR A 130 -9.53 3.81 -3.21
CA THR A 130 -9.39 5.13 -2.57
C THR A 130 -9.22 6.29 -3.56
N LEU A 131 -9.13 6.00 -4.87
CA LEU A 131 -9.11 6.98 -5.97
C LEU A 131 -10.53 7.41 -6.34
#